data_AF-A0A928AH80-F1
#
_entry.id   AF-A0A928AH80-F1
#
_cell.length_a   1.000
_cell.length_b   1.000
_cell.length_c   1.000
_cell.angle_alpha   90.00
_cell.angle_beta   90.00
_cell.angle_gamma   90.00
#
_symmetry.space_group_name_H-M   'P 1'
#
loop_
_entity.id
_entity.type
_entity.pdbx_description
1 polymer ?
#
loop_
_entity_poly.entity_id
_entity_poly.type
_entity_poly.pdbx_seq_one_letter_code
_entity_poly.pdbx_strand_id
1 'polypeptide(L)'
;MDKNKICEALYALSKDVVVRRRKPLYIPMALFAAGTLGVALNGLYSSEISNNLQSAIVFIGGTIALLGLILLASRLLGNEGAPYHIEEQCYLRYEELYFDHNELDQVVNDINAGAIDLILNGRHTNIPAVAVALYHTPSNRFVAMQAFEYTDFEYRPLTDLRVIRRE
;
A
#
# COMPACT_ATOMS: atom_id res chain seq x y z
N MET A 1 -12.29 7.69 5.28
CA MET A 1 -12.42 6.95 4.00
C MET A 1 -12.16 5.48 4.28
N ASP A 2 -13.11 4.59 4.01
CA ASP A 2 -12.97 3.17 4.34
C ASP A 2 -12.28 2.40 3.20
N LYS A 3 -10.98 2.14 3.36
CA LYS A 3 -10.16 1.45 2.36
C LYS A 3 -10.65 0.03 2.08
N ASN A 4 -11.28 -0.63 3.04
CA ASN A 4 -11.80 -1.98 2.85
C ASN A 4 -13.00 -2.00 1.90
N LYS A 5 -13.93 -1.03 2.06
CA LYS A 5 -15.07 -0.88 1.15
C LYS A 5 -14.63 -0.53 -0.27
N ILE A 6 -13.65 0.35 -0.43
CA ILE A 6 -13.10 0.69 -1.75
C ILE A 6 -12.43 -0.53 -2.38
N CYS A 7 -11.65 -1.31 -1.62
CA CYS A 7 -11.06 -2.56 -2.12
C CYS A 7 -12.11 -3.58 -2.52
N GLU A 8 -13.18 -3.73 -1.74
CA GLU A 8 -14.27 -4.66 -2.05
C GLU A 8 -15.02 -4.25 -3.33
N ALA A 9 -15.34 -2.97 -3.46
CA ALA A 9 -15.91 -2.40 -4.69
C ALA A 9 -14.96 -2.61 -5.88
N LEU A 10 -13.65 -2.42 -5.68
CA LEU A 10 -12.64 -2.65 -6.71
C LEU A 10 -12.66 -4.11 -7.19
N TYR A 11 -12.64 -5.08 -6.27
CA TYR A 11 -12.71 -6.50 -6.63
C TYR A 11 -14.03 -6.87 -7.34
N ALA A 12 -15.15 -6.23 -6.97
CA ALA A 12 -16.43 -6.46 -7.60
C ALA A 12 -16.53 -5.87 -9.03
N LEU A 13 -16.01 -4.66 -9.23
CA LEU A 13 -16.07 -3.92 -10.50
C LEU A 13 -15.04 -4.40 -11.53
N SER A 14 -13.87 -4.84 -11.09
CA SER A 14 -12.76 -5.25 -11.97
C SER A 14 -12.64 -6.77 -12.14
N LYS A 15 -13.75 -7.51 -11.98
CA LYS A 15 -13.84 -8.98 -12.10
C LYS A 15 -12.83 -9.53 -13.11
N ASP A 16 -11.99 -10.45 -12.64
CA ASP A 16 -10.92 -11.16 -13.36
C ASP A 16 -9.64 -10.37 -13.68
N VAL A 17 -9.58 -9.05 -13.46
CA VAL A 17 -8.37 -8.22 -13.70
C VAL A 17 -7.59 -7.96 -12.41
N VAL A 18 -8.29 -7.67 -11.31
CA VAL A 18 -7.69 -7.43 -9.99
C VAL A 18 -8.13 -8.49 -9.00
N VAL A 19 -7.17 -9.17 -8.39
CA VAL A 19 -7.41 -10.24 -7.42
C VAL A 19 -6.84 -9.87 -6.07
N ARG A 20 -7.49 -10.34 -5.01
CA ARG A 20 -6.96 -10.25 -3.66
C ARG A 20 -5.80 -11.23 -3.49
N ARG A 21 -4.55 -10.74 -3.48
CA ARG A 21 -3.34 -11.58 -3.31
C ARG A 21 -2.62 -11.23 -2.01
N ARG A 22 -2.20 -12.26 -1.25
CA ARG A 22 -1.33 -12.06 -0.08
C ARG A 22 0.05 -11.60 -0.54
N LYS A 23 0.65 -10.65 0.19
CA LYS A 23 2.04 -10.24 -0.06
C LYS A 23 2.97 -11.42 0.25
N PRO A 24 4.04 -11.61 -0.54
CA PRO A 24 4.85 -12.82 -0.45
C PRO A 24 5.59 -12.93 0.89
N LEU A 25 5.68 -14.12 1.47
CA LEU A 25 6.24 -14.32 2.82
C LEU A 25 7.78 -14.46 2.85
N TYR A 26 8.43 -14.53 1.70
CA TYR A 26 9.88 -14.82 1.62
C TYR A 26 10.75 -13.71 2.22
N ILE A 27 10.41 -12.42 2.03
CA ILE A 27 11.21 -11.31 2.60
C ILE A 27 11.19 -11.35 4.13
N PRO A 28 10.02 -11.40 4.80
CA PRO A 28 9.96 -11.54 6.25
C PRO A 28 10.67 -12.79 6.78
N MET A 29 10.50 -13.94 6.11
CA MET A 29 11.18 -15.19 6.49
C MET A 29 12.71 -15.07 6.38
N ALA A 30 13.22 -14.52 5.27
CA ALA A 30 14.65 -14.34 5.06
C ALA A 30 15.24 -13.39 6.11
N LEU A 31 14.53 -12.31 6.45
CA LEU A 31 14.95 -11.37 7.49
C LEU A 31 15.02 -12.03 8.87
N PHE A 32 13.98 -12.78 9.23
CA PHE A 32 13.93 -13.54 10.49
C PHE A 32 15.06 -14.57 10.57
N ALA A 33 15.27 -15.35 9.50
CA ALA A 33 16.33 -16.35 9.45
C ALA A 33 17.72 -15.71 9.52
N ALA A 34 17.98 -14.63 8.78
CA ALA A 34 19.26 -13.93 8.81
C ALA A 34 19.57 -13.35 10.20
N GLY A 35 18.57 -12.72 10.84
CA GLY A 35 18.75 -12.17 12.18
C GLY A 35 19.01 -13.25 13.24
N THR A 36 18.25 -14.34 13.22
CA THR A 36 18.41 -15.46 14.17
C THR A 36 19.74 -16.19 13.98
N LEU A 37 20.17 -16.41 12.73
CA LEU A 37 21.49 -16.96 12.42
C LEU A 37 22.61 -16.05 12.92
N GLY A 38 22.52 -14.73 12.73
CA GLY A 38 23.52 -13.78 13.22
C GLY A 38 23.70 -13.86 14.75
N VAL A 39 22.60 -13.95 15.50
CA VAL A 39 22.64 -14.11 16.96
C VAL A 39 23.19 -15.49 17.37
N ALA A 40 22.79 -16.56 16.69
CA ALA A 40 23.22 -17.92 17.02
C ALA A 40 24.71 -18.14 16.76
N LEU A 41 25.22 -17.67 15.62
CA LEU A 41 26.64 -17.75 15.27
C LEU A 41 27.49 -16.95 16.26
N ASN A 42 27.00 -15.79 16.71
CA ASN A 42 27.70 -15.02 17.73
C ASN A 42 27.91 -15.79 19.04
N GLY A 43 26.94 -16.63 19.45
CA GLY A 43 27.09 -17.51 20.62
C GLY A 43 28.21 -18.55 20.44
N LEU A 44 28.38 -19.07 19.23
CA LEU A 44 29.37 -20.10 18.90
C LEU A 44 30.80 -19.55 18.74
N TYR A 45 30.96 -18.33 18.24
CA TYR A 45 32.27 -17.70 17.99
C TYR A 45 32.70 -16.70 19.08
N SER A 46 32.11 -16.82 20.29
CA SER A 46 32.31 -15.89 21.41
C SER A 46 33.76 -15.71 21.86
N SER A 47 34.69 -16.59 21.47
CA SER A 47 36.08 -16.59 21.92
C SER A 47 37.05 -15.78 21.05
N GLU A 48 36.65 -15.36 19.85
CA GLU A 48 37.57 -14.75 18.86
C GLU A 48 37.35 -13.24 18.64
N ILE A 49 36.28 -12.68 19.20
CA ILE A 49 35.78 -11.33 18.87
C ILE A 49 35.73 -10.46 20.14
N SER A 50 35.99 -9.15 20.01
CA SER A 50 35.89 -8.22 21.14
C SER A 50 34.45 -8.11 21.67
N ASN A 51 34.30 -7.94 22.99
CA ASN A 51 32.98 -7.85 23.65
C ASN A 51 32.06 -6.77 23.05
N ASN A 52 32.62 -5.65 22.60
CA ASN A 52 31.85 -4.58 21.97
C ASN A 52 31.28 -5.02 20.61
N LEU A 53 32.08 -5.71 19.80
CA LEU A 53 31.65 -6.20 18.50
C LEU A 53 30.65 -7.36 18.63
N GLN A 54 30.87 -8.24 19.61
CA GLN A 54 29.93 -9.29 19.97
C GLN A 54 28.55 -8.72 20.34
N SER A 55 28.53 -7.70 21.21
CA SER A 55 27.30 -7.03 21.62
C SER A 55 26.59 -6.34 20.45
N ALA A 56 27.35 -5.71 19.55
CA ALA A 56 26.81 -5.07 18.35
C ALA A 56 26.16 -6.09 17.39
N ILE A 57 26.79 -7.25 17.18
CA ILE A 57 26.26 -8.31 16.30
C ILE A 57 24.95 -8.86 16.87
N VAL A 58 24.89 -9.14 18.17
CA VAL A 58 23.65 -9.61 18.83
C VAL A 58 22.55 -8.56 18.72
N PHE A 59 22.88 -7.29 18.93
CA PHE A 59 21.91 -6.21 18.86
C PHE A 59 21.34 -6.03 17.45
N ILE A 60 22.20 -6.00 16.43
CA ILE A 60 21.79 -5.87 15.03
C ILE A 60 21.00 -7.11 14.59
N GLY A 61 21.55 -8.30 14.83
CA GLY A 61 20.90 -9.58 14.48
C GLY A 61 19.54 -9.75 15.17
N GLY A 62 19.46 -9.42 16.46
CA GLY A 62 18.22 -9.44 17.24
C GLY A 62 17.18 -8.46 16.72
N THR A 63 17.59 -7.23 16.35
CA THR A 63 16.69 -6.23 15.75
C THR A 63 16.15 -6.71 14.39
N ILE A 64 17.03 -7.25 13.54
CA ILE A 64 16.64 -7.81 12.23
C ILE A 64 15.67 -8.98 12.40
N ALA A 65 15.94 -9.88 13.35
CA ALA A 65 15.05 -11.00 13.66
C ALA A 65 13.68 -10.50 14.14
N LEU A 66 13.66 -9.54 15.06
CA LEU A 66 12.41 -8.97 15.58
C LEU A 66 11.58 -8.31 14.47
N LEU A 67 12.22 -7.54 13.58
CA LEU A 67 11.56 -6.95 12.42
C LEU A 67 10.99 -8.02 11.48
N GLY A 68 11.75 -9.08 11.20
CA GLY A 68 11.29 -10.21 10.40
C GLY A 68 10.06 -10.89 11.00
N LEU A 69 10.05 -11.08 12.32
CA LEU A 69 8.93 -11.67 13.05
C LEU A 69 7.68 -10.79 13.04
N ILE A 70 7.82 -9.47 13.25
CA ILE A 70 6.70 -8.52 13.19
C ILE A 70 6.08 -8.52 11.79
N LEU A 71 6.90 -8.52 10.75
CA LEU A 71 6.44 -8.59 9.36
C LEU A 71 5.80 -9.93 9.00
N LEU A 72 6.25 -11.04 9.60
CA LEU A 72 5.62 -12.36 9.46
C LEU A 72 4.24 -12.36 10.11
N ALA A 73 4.16 -11.91 11.36
CA ALA A 73 2.92 -11.84 12.11
C ALA A 73 1.89 -10.95 11.40
N SER A 74 2.30 -9.77 10.91
CA SER A 74 1.40 -8.88 10.17
C SER A 74 0.89 -9.49 8.87
N ARG A 75 1.67 -10.32 8.18
CA ARG A 75 1.23 -10.98 6.93
C ARG A 75 0.43 -12.27 7.14
N LEU A 76 0.65 -12.98 8.24
CA LEU A 76 -0.07 -14.21 8.57
C LEU A 76 -1.38 -13.94 9.31
N LEU A 77 -1.37 -13.00 10.25
CA LEU A 77 -2.53 -12.60 11.05
C LEU A 77 -3.31 -11.45 10.40
N GLY A 78 -2.67 -10.67 9.53
CA GLY A 78 -3.32 -9.61 8.78
C GLY A 78 -4.30 -10.19 7.77
N ASN A 79 -5.56 -9.81 7.89
CA ASN A 79 -6.59 -10.17 6.92
C ASN A 79 -6.50 -9.31 5.64
N GLU A 80 -5.47 -8.49 5.47
CA GLU A 80 -5.33 -7.57 4.33
C GLU A 80 -4.69 -8.27 3.13
N GLY A 81 -5.54 -8.87 2.29
CA GLY A 81 -5.14 -9.20 0.93
C GLY A 81 -5.05 -7.90 0.12
N ALA A 82 -3.89 -7.65 -0.48
CA ALA A 82 -3.66 -6.44 -1.26
C ALA A 82 -4.19 -6.63 -2.69
N PRO A 83 -4.72 -5.56 -3.31
CA PRO A 83 -5.21 -5.63 -4.67
C PRO A 83 -4.05 -5.83 -5.66
N TYR A 84 -4.14 -6.90 -6.45
CA TYR A 84 -3.08 -7.35 -7.35
C TYR A 84 -3.59 -7.43 -8.78
N HIS A 85 -2.92 -6.71 -9.69
CA HIS A 85 -3.24 -6.68 -11.11
C HIS A 85 -2.61 -7.88 -11.82
N ILE A 86 -3.44 -8.74 -12.44
CA ILE A 86 -2.97 -10.01 -13.03
C ILE A 86 -2.12 -9.76 -14.27
N GLU A 87 -2.54 -8.88 -15.18
CA GLU A 87 -1.86 -8.69 -16.47
C GLU A 87 -0.45 -8.11 -16.31
N GLU A 88 -0.25 -7.24 -15.32
CA GLU A 88 1.06 -6.64 -15.02
C GLU A 88 1.83 -7.37 -13.94
N GLN A 89 1.22 -8.37 -13.31
CA GLN A 89 1.81 -9.07 -12.18
C GLN A 89 2.29 -8.12 -11.07
N CYS A 90 1.56 -7.02 -10.83
CA CYS A 90 1.96 -6.00 -9.86
C CYS A 90 0.85 -5.71 -8.83
N TYR A 91 1.27 -5.30 -7.63
CA TYR A 91 0.34 -4.75 -6.63
C TYR A 91 -0.06 -3.33 -7.04
N LEU A 92 -1.34 -2.99 -6.89
CA LEU A 92 -1.81 -1.63 -7.15
C LEU A 92 -1.24 -0.68 -6.09
N ARG A 93 -0.75 0.47 -6.56
CA ARG A 93 -0.31 1.57 -5.71
C ARG A 93 -1.53 2.35 -5.29
N TYR A 94 -1.54 2.76 -4.03
CA TYR A 94 -2.61 3.54 -3.45
C TYR A 94 -2.08 4.93 -3.14
N GLU A 95 -2.72 5.95 -3.70
CA GLU A 95 -2.42 7.36 -3.48
C GLU A 95 -3.69 8.08 -3.04
N GLU A 96 -3.55 9.02 -2.10
CA GLU A 96 -4.61 9.93 -1.68
C GLU A 96 -4.25 11.32 -2.18
N LEU A 97 -5.07 11.86 -3.08
CA LEU A 97 -4.89 13.20 -3.64
C LEU A 97 -5.92 14.13 -3.01
N TYR A 98 -5.50 15.31 -2.56
CA TYR A 98 -6.39 16.28 -1.93
C TYR A 98 -6.53 17.52 -2.80
N PHE A 99 -7.77 17.98 -2.96
CA PHE A 99 -8.15 19.13 -3.76
C PHE A 99 -8.90 20.14 -2.90
N ASP A 100 -8.89 21.40 -3.37
CA ASP A 100 -9.68 22.46 -2.76
C ASP A 100 -11.18 22.23 -2.99
N HIS A 101 -12.02 22.72 -2.08
CA HIS A 101 -13.48 22.63 -2.23
C HIS A 101 -13.98 23.34 -3.50
N ASN A 102 -13.32 24.42 -3.92
CA ASN A 102 -13.70 25.17 -5.14
C ASN A 102 -13.50 24.37 -6.43
N GLU A 103 -12.69 23.30 -6.40
CA GLU A 103 -12.39 22.45 -7.54
C GLU A 103 -13.25 21.18 -7.55
N LEU A 104 -14.19 21.03 -6.61
CA LEU A 104 -15.02 19.83 -6.44
C LEU A 104 -15.74 19.43 -7.74
N ASP A 105 -16.45 20.36 -8.37
CA ASP A 105 -17.19 20.08 -9.60
C ASP A 105 -16.27 19.64 -10.74
N GLN A 106 -15.08 20.23 -10.81
CA GLN A 106 -14.08 19.87 -11.82
C GLN A 106 -13.54 18.47 -11.58
N VAL A 107 -13.17 18.13 -10.34
CA VAL A 107 -12.67 16.80 -9.96
C VAL A 107 -13.73 15.72 -10.22
N VAL A 108 -15.00 15.99 -9.89
CA VAL A 108 -16.10 15.06 -10.15
C VAL A 108 -16.29 14.83 -11.66
N ASN A 109 -16.22 15.90 -12.46
CA ASN A 109 -16.32 15.80 -13.91
C ASN A 109 -15.12 15.05 -14.52
N ASP A 110 -13.90 15.32 -14.05
CA ASP A 110 -12.68 14.67 -14.53
C ASP A 110 -12.66 13.17 -14.20
N ILE A 111 -13.13 12.79 -13.00
CA ILE A 111 -13.30 11.39 -12.60
C ILE A 111 -14.33 10.68 -13.48
N ASN A 112 -15.48 11.33 -13.72
CA ASN A 112 -16.53 10.76 -14.57
C ASN A 112 -16.10 10.65 -16.04
N ALA A 113 -15.29 11.60 -16.53
CA ALA A 113 -14.71 11.58 -17.86
C ALA A 113 -13.52 10.59 -17.99
N GLY A 114 -12.96 10.14 -16.87
CA GLY A 114 -11.80 9.27 -16.84
C GLY A 114 -10.48 9.98 -17.19
N ALA A 115 -10.39 11.28 -16.92
CA ALA A 115 -9.23 12.11 -17.23
C ALA A 115 -8.12 11.96 -16.17
N ILE A 116 -7.48 10.79 -16.12
CA ILE A 116 -6.44 10.44 -15.14
C ILE A 116 -5.30 11.48 -15.11
N ASP A 117 -4.86 11.93 -16.29
CA ASP A 117 -3.70 12.83 -16.39
C ASP A 117 -4.01 14.23 -15.82
N LEU A 118 -5.28 14.66 -15.85
CA LEU A 118 -5.70 15.92 -15.23
C LEU A 118 -5.75 15.80 -13.71
N ILE A 119 -6.22 14.66 -13.20
CA ILE A 119 -6.29 14.40 -11.76
C ILE A 119 -4.88 14.28 -11.17
N LEU A 120 -3.97 13.53 -11.82
CA LEU A 120 -2.60 13.36 -11.35
C LEU A 120 -1.79 14.66 -11.38
N ASN A 121 -1.94 15.47 -12.44
CA ASN A 121 -1.21 16.73 -12.60
C ASN A 121 -1.95 17.95 -12.04
N GLY A 122 -3.10 17.74 -11.39
CA GLY A 122 -3.91 18.79 -10.79
C GLY A 122 -3.19 19.51 -9.66
N ARG A 123 -3.76 20.63 -9.21
CA ARG A 123 -3.23 21.35 -8.05
C ARG A 123 -3.62 20.63 -6.78
N HIS A 124 -2.70 19.84 -6.26
CA HIS A 124 -2.89 19.18 -4.98
C HIS A 124 -2.70 20.18 -3.84
N THR A 125 -3.65 20.19 -2.91
CA THR A 125 -3.53 20.95 -1.67
C THR A 125 -3.16 20.01 -0.52
N ASN A 126 -2.71 20.57 0.60
CA ASN A 126 -2.49 19.80 1.83
C ASN A 126 -3.72 19.82 2.76
N ILE A 127 -4.84 20.38 2.31
CA ILE A 127 -6.05 20.57 3.11
C ILE A 127 -7.13 19.64 2.55
N PRO A 128 -7.65 18.69 3.35
CA PRO A 128 -8.52 17.63 2.86
C PRO A 128 -9.97 18.13 2.75
N ALA A 129 -10.24 19.05 1.81
CA ALA A 129 -11.63 19.42 1.51
C ALA A 129 -12.29 18.35 0.63
N VAL A 130 -11.58 17.96 -0.44
CA VAL A 130 -11.95 16.86 -1.34
C VAL A 130 -10.78 15.88 -1.39
N ALA A 131 -11.04 14.60 -1.15
CA ALA A 131 -10.03 13.54 -1.21
C ALA A 131 -10.37 12.55 -2.33
N VAL A 132 -9.39 12.24 -3.18
CA VAL A 132 -9.51 11.24 -4.23
C VAL A 132 -8.67 10.02 -3.85
N ALA A 133 -9.33 8.89 -3.70
CA ALA A 133 -8.69 7.59 -3.56
C ALA A 133 -8.26 7.10 -4.95
N LEU A 134 -6.96 6.94 -5.18
CA LEU A 134 -6.43 6.47 -6.44
C LEU A 134 -5.71 5.12 -6.27
N TYR A 135 -6.16 4.11 -7.00
CA TYR A 135 -5.47 2.84 -7.17
C TYR A 135 -4.96 2.72 -8.59
N HIS A 136 -3.65 2.60 -8.80
CA HIS A 136 -3.11 2.51 -10.16
C HIS A 136 -1.95 1.54 -10.27
N THR A 137 -1.73 1.03 -11.49
CA THR A 137 -0.52 0.31 -11.84
C THR A 137 0.64 1.28 -12.05
N PRO A 138 1.91 0.85 -11.91
CA PRO A 138 3.07 1.72 -12.19
C PRO A 138 3.09 2.28 -13.63
N SER A 139 2.47 1.57 -14.57
CA SER A 139 2.29 1.97 -15.98
C SER A 139 1.10 2.89 -16.23
N ASN A 140 0.23 3.10 -15.23
CA ASN A 140 -1.08 3.74 -15.34
C ASN A 140 -2.04 3.09 -16.37
N ARG A 141 -1.81 1.84 -16.79
CA ARG A 141 -2.75 1.11 -17.67
C ARG A 141 -4.04 0.71 -16.97
N PHE A 142 -3.97 0.42 -15.68
CA PHE A 142 -5.15 0.22 -14.86
C PHE A 142 -5.20 1.30 -13.79
N VAL A 143 -6.34 1.98 -13.71
CA VAL A 143 -6.59 3.01 -12.71
C VAL A 143 -8.00 2.86 -12.17
N ALA A 144 -8.14 2.89 -10.85
CA ALA A 144 -9.42 3.01 -10.18
C ALA A 144 -9.41 4.25 -9.29
N MET A 145 -10.45 5.06 -9.39
CA MET A 145 -10.54 6.34 -8.71
C MET A 145 -11.92 6.57 -8.11
N GLN A 146 -11.94 7.19 -6.94
CA GLN A 146 -13.17 7.60 -6.28
C GLN A 146 -12.93 8.88 -5.47
N ALA A 147 -13.75 9.90 -5.70
CA ALA A 147 -13.75 11.13 -4.92
C ALA A 147 -14.64 11.04 -3.68
N PHE A 148 -14.19 11.69 -2.62
CA PHE A 148 -14.85 11.83 -1.34
C PHE A 148 -14.79 13.28 -0.89
N GLU A 149 -15.88 13.75 -0.31
CA GLU A 149 -15.91 15.02 0.40
C GLU A 149 -15.69 14.79 1.89
N TYR A 150 -14.93 15.67 2.53
CA TYR A 150 -14.79 15.64 3.98
C TYR A 150 -15.80 16.62 4.62
N THR A 151 -16.95 16.11 5.03
CA THR A 151 -18.01 16.90 5.68
C THR A 151 -18.41 16.25 7.00
N ASP A 152 -18.73 17.05 8.02
CA ASP A 152 -19.21 16.54 9.32
C ASP A 152 -18.26 15.51 9.98
N PHE A 153 -16.94 15.67 9.81
CA PHE A 153 -15.91 14.73 10.27
C PHE A 153 -15.97 13.32 9.63
N GLU A 154 -16.72 13.16 8.54
CA GLU A 154 -16.83 11.91 7.80
C GLU A 154 -16.48 12.10 6.32
N TYR A 155 -15.96 11.03 5.70
CA TYR A 155 -15.72 11.00 4.26
C TYR A 155 -16.97 10.48 3.56
N ARG A 156 -17.64 11.32 2.79
CA ARG A 156 -18.82 10.95 1.99
C ARG A 156 -18.43 10.75 0.53
N PRO A 157 -18.83 9.63 -0.11
CA PRO A 157 -18.52 9.41 -1.52
C PRO A 157 -19.25 10.44 -2.39
N LEU A 158 -18.49 11.16 -3.21
CA LEU A 158 -19.03 12.11 -4.21
C LEU A 158 -19.28 11.42 -5.56
N THR A 159 -18.55 10.34 -5.82
CA THR A 159 -18.60 9.58 -7.08
C THR A 159 -18.66 8.09 -6.77
N ASP A 160 -19.21 7.32 -7.70
CA ASP A 160 -19.03 5.88 -7.74
C ASP A 160 -17.58 5.54 -8.10
N LEU A 161 -17.11 4.36 -7.70
CA LEU A 161 -15.77 3.89 -8.06
C LEU A 161 -15.66 3.74 -9.59
N ARG A 162 -14.83 4.56 -10.21
CA ARG A 162 -14.55 4.50 -11.65
C ARG A 162 -13.30 3.68 -11.90
N VAL A 163 -13.40 2.68 -12.79
CA VAL A 163 -12.28 1.85 -13.22
C VAL A 163 -12.01 2.12 -14.70
N ILE A 164 -10.77 2.49 -15.00
CA ILE A 164 -10.28 2.83 -16.34
C ILE A 164 -9.21 1.81 -16.71
N ARG A 165 -9.31 1.29 -17.92
CA ARG A 165 -8.34 0.39 -18.54
C ARG A 165 -7.87 1.04 -19.83
N ARG A 166 -6.56 1.27 -19.94
CA ARG A 166 -5.89 1.70 -21.17
C ARG A 166 -5.20 0.48 -21.78
N GLU A 167 -5.50 0.19 -23.03
CA GLU A 167 -4.88 -0.89 -23.82
C GLU A 167 -3.43 -0.56 -24.20
#